data_AF-A0A503AX42-F1
#
_entry.id   AF-A0A503AX42-F1
#
_cell.length_a   1.000
_cell.length_b   1.000
_cell.length_c   1.000
_cell.angle_alpha   90.00
_cell.angle_beta   90.00
_cell.angle_gamma   90.00
#
_symmetry.space_group_name_H-M   'P 1'
#
loop_
_entity.id
_entity.type
_entity.pdbx_description
1 polymer ?
#
loop_
_entity_poly.entity_id
_entity_poly.type
_entity_poly.pdbx_seq_one_letter_code
_entity_poly.pdbx_strand_id
1 'polypeptide(L)'
;MSTRGLNFFDKWMAEHLPNAMTNDPLAVSDLADELMKAAAAERISADEINEEVASVYAVIFEAMHHREGNLADDDLSEFDLLAGRLAREGNITETQARDLVERIGTDWETLLNEAHFVKELEGKLGKV
;
A
#
# COMPACT_ATOMS: atom_id res chain seq x y z
N MET A 1 -5.79 12.03 13.35
CA MET A 1 -6.68 12.92 12.62
C MET A 1 -7.51 13.72 13.58
N SER A 2 -7.16 14.99 13.65
CA SER A 2 -8.02 16.03 14.19
C SER A 2 -9.32 16.13 13.37
N THR A 3 -10.44 16.58 13.97
CA THR A 3 -11.75 16.67 13.30
C THR A 3 -11.73 17.49 12.02
N ARG A 4 -10.88 18.52 11.94
CA ARG A 4 -10.70 19.32 10.71
C ARG A 4 -9.99 18.55 9.61
N GLY A 5 -8.94 17.79 9.93
CA GLY A 5 -8.23 16.92 8.99
C GLY A 5 -9.13 15.83 8.41
N LEU A 6 -9.97 15.22 9.26
CA LEU A 6 -10.89 14.16 8.83
C LEU A 6 -11.99 14.66 7.89
N ASN A 7 -12.61 15.81 8.18
CA ASN A 7 -13.62 16.41 7.30
C ASN A 7 -13.04 16.86 5.95
N PHE A 8 -11.81 17.40 5.96
CA PHE A 8 -11.10 17.74 4.72
C PHE A 8 -10.80 16.48 3.90
N PHE A 9 -10.26 15.45 4.55
CA PHE A 9 -9.88 14.19 3.92
C PHE A 9 -11.08 13.49 3.27
N ASP A 10 -12.19 13.36 3.99
CA ASP A 10 -13.44 12.73 3.50
C ASP A 10 -13.98 13.45 2.26
N LYS A 11 -14.04 14.80 2.31
CA LYS A 11 -14.50 15.62 1.20
C LYS A 11 -13.55 15.55 0.00
N TRP A 12 -12.24 15.64 0.23
CA TRP A 12 -11.23 15.58 -0.82
C TRP A 12 -11.27 14.22 -1.53
N MET A 13 -11.37 13.13 -0.78
CA MET A 13 -11.51 11.79 -1.35
C MET A 13 -12.80 11.64 -2.17
N ALA A 14 -13.93 12.19 -1.73
CA ALA A 14 -15.18 12.13 -2.49
C ALA A 14 -15.09 12.85 -3.86
N GLU A 15 -14.29 13.94 -3.94
CA GLU A 15 -14.12 14.76 -5.14
C GLU A 15 -12.99 14.26 -6.07
N HIS A 16 -11.92 13.70 -5.50
CA HIS A 16 -10.68 13.38 -6.23
C HIS A 16 -10.44 11.89 -6.47
N LEU A 17 -11.11 10.99 -5.75
CA LEU A 17 -10.99 9.56 -6.05
C LEU A 17 -11.63 9.22 -7.40
N PRO A 18 -10.90 8.54 -8.30
CA PRO A 18 -11.50 7.99 -9.50
C PRO A 18 -12.60 6.97 -9.11
N ASN A 19 -13.67 6.91 -9.91
CA ASN A 19 -14.76 5.95 -9.69
C ASN A 19 -14.35 4.50 -9.97
N ALA A 20 -13.21 4.28 -10.63
CA ALA A 20 -12.70 2.94 -10.96
C ALA A 20 -11.61 2.53 -9.97
N MET A 21 -11.71 1.30 -9.44
CA MET A 21 -10.66 0.67 -8.63
C MET A 21 -9.33 0.63 -9.40
N THR A 22 -8.27 1.24 -8.86
CA THR A 22 -6.91 1.07 -9.39
C THR A 22 -6.02 0.45 -8.30
N ASN A 23 -5.48 -0.73 -8.60
CA ASN A 23 -4.48 -1.42 -7.78
C ASN A 23 -3.05 -0.95 -8.11
N ASP A 24 -2.92 0.21 -8.76
CA ASP A 24 -1.63 0.77 -9.13
C ASP A 24 -1.05 1.59 -7.98
N PRO A 25 0.09 1.17 -7.38
CA PRO A 25 0.69 1.89 -6.26
C PRO A 25 1.19 3.29 -6.64
N LEU A 26 1.54 3.54 -7.91
CA LEU A 26 1.96 4.90 -8.32
C LEU A 26 0.77 5.84 -8.27
N ALA A 27 -0.44 5.38 -8.64
CA ALA A 27 -1.65 6.17 -8.51
C ALA A 27 -1.99 6.52 -7.05
N VAL A 28 -1.73 5.61 -6.11
CA VAL A 28 -1.93 5.86 -4.66
C VAL A 28 -0.90 6.85 -4.12
N SER A 29 0.36 6.75 -4.56
CA SER A 29 1.41 7.72 -4.22
C SER A 29 1.11 9.12 -4.75
N ASP A 30 0.69 9.23 -6.02
CA ASP A 30 0.33 10.50 -6.63
C ASP A 30 -0.86 11.16 -5.89
N LEU A 31 -1.87 10.36 -5.53
CA LEU A 31 -3.01 10.83 -4.71
C LEU A 31 -2.59 11.29 -3.32
N ALA A 32 -1.66 10.58 -2.67
CA ALA A 32 -1.14 10.98 -1.37
C ALA A 32 -0.39 12.32 -1.46
N ASP A 33 0.46 12.51 -2.48
CA ASP A 33 1.15 13.79 -2.70
C ASP A 33 0.17 14.94 -3.02
N GLU A 34 -0.87 14.68 -3.82
CA GLU A 34 -1.89 15.67 -4.13
C GLU A 34 -2.73 16.06 -2.91
N LEU A 35 -3.14 15.09 -2.08
CA LEU A 35 -3.86 15.33 -0.83
C LEU A 35 -3.02 16.20 0.11
N MET A 36 -1.73 15.88 0.29
CA MET A 36 -0.84 16.64 1.18
C MET A 36 -0.63 18.08 0.68
N LYS A 37 -0.56 18.27 -0.64
CA LYS A 37 -0.47 19.59 -1.26
C LYS A 37 -1.76 20.39 -1.09
N ALA A 38 -2.92 19.75 -1.23
CA ALA A 38 -4.23 20.39 -1.02
C ALA A 38 -4.45 20.76 0.46
N ALA A 39 -4.08 19.87 1.37
CA ALA A 39 -4.10 20.13 2.81
C ALA A 39 -3.25 21.35 3.20
N ALA A 40 -2.02 21.42 2.65
CA ALA A 40 -1.13 22.56 2.87
C ALA A 40 -1.73 23.88 2.36
N ALA A 41 -2.47 23.85 1.24
CA ALA A 41 -3.18 25.01 0.71
C ALA A 41 -4.33 25.47 1.62
N GLU A 42 -4.99 24.54 2.33
CA GLU A 42 -5.99 24.82 3.36
C GLU A 42 -5.40 25.15 4.74
N ARG A 43 -4.06 25.25 4.84
CA ARG A 43 -3.32 25.42 6.09
C ARG A 43 -3.61 24.32 7.12
N ILE A 44 -3.87 23.11 6.64
CA ILE A 44 -3.97 21.91 7.45
C ILE A 44 -2.57 21.31 7.51
N SER A 45 -2.06 21.14 8.71
CA SER A 45 -0.71 20.62 8.93
C SER A 45 -0.67 19.13 8.62
N ALA A 46 0.45 18.64 8.06
CA ALA A 46 0.69 17.20 7.88
C ALA A 46 0.48 16.39 9.18
N ASP A 47 0.84 17.01 10.31
CA ASP A 47 0.66 16.46 11.65
C ASP A 47 -0.83 16.26 12.02
N GLU A 48 -1.71 17.20 11.65
CA GLU A 48 -3.16 17.10 11.90
C GLU A 48 -3.83 15.97 11.08
N ILE A 49 -3.21 15.61 9.94
CA ILE A 49 -3.64 14.52 9.06
C ILE A 49 -3.05 13.19 9.53
N ASN A 50 -1.79 13.17 9.96
CA ASN A 50 -1.10 11.96 10.40
C ASN A 50 -1.37 11.59 11.87
N GLU A 51 -1.92 12.48 12.70
CA GLU A 51 -2.00 12.37 14.17
C GLU A 51 -2.63 11.06 14.71
N GLU A 52 -3.48 10.37 13.92
CA GLU A 52 -4.17 9.14 14.36
C GLU A 52 -4.06 8.01 13.32
N VAL A 53 -3.23 8.17 12.29
CA VAL A 53 -3.08 7.15 11.24
C VAL A 53 -1.60 6.83 11.04
N ALA A 54 -1.26 5.55 11.13
CA ALA A 54 0.12 5.11 10.93
C ALA A 54 0.63 5.40 9.51
N SER A 55 -0.28 5.52 8.54
CA SER A 55 0.02 5.93 7.16
C SER A 55 -1.23 6.41 6.42
N VAL A 56 -1.20 7.63 5.90
CA VAL A 56 -2.22 8.17 4.98
C VAL A 56 -2.36 7.32 3.71
N TYR A 57 -1.27 6.66 3.31
CA TYR A 57 -1.25 5.74 2.18
C TYR A 57 -2.18 4.55 2.37
N ALA A 58 -2.20 3.98 3.58
CA ALA A 58 -3.07 2.86 3.93
C ALA A 58 -4.55 3.28 3.91
N VAL A 59 -4.85 4.50 4.38
CA VAL A 59 -6.21 5.03 4.41
C VAL A 59 -6.75 5.30 3.00
N ILE A 60 -5.94 5.89 2.11
CA ILE A 60 -6.34 6.13 0.70
C ILE A 60 -6.53 4.78 -0.02
N PHE A 61 -5.63 3.83 0.19
CA PHE A 61 -5.72 2.49 -0.38
C PHE A 61 -6.98 1.74 0.09
N GLU A 62 -7.27 1.77 1.39
CA GLU A 62 -8.47 1.18 1.99
C GLU A 62 -9.75 1.87 1.47
N ALA A 63 -9.75 3.20 1.32
CA ALA A 63 -10.89 3.94 0.78
C ALA A 63 -11.15 3.64 -0.71
N MET A 64 -10.10 3.44 -1.50
CA MET A 64 -10.19 2.99 -2.89
C MET A 64 -10.77 1.59 -2.99
N HIS A 65 -10.43 0.72 -2.04
CA HIS A 65 -10.95 -0.64 -1.96
C HIS A 65 -12.44 -0.67 -1.54
N HIS A 66 -12.85 0.23 -0.64
CA HIS A 66 -14.23 0.27 -0.14
C HIS A 66 -15.25 0.99 -1.05
N ARG A 67 -14.82 1.82 -2.02
CA ARG A 67 -15.74 2.69 -2.78
C ARG A 67 -16.55 1.97 -3.88
N GLU A 68 -16.19 0.76 -4.30
CA GLU A 68 -16.93 0.00 -5.33
C GLU A 68 -17.39 -1.41 -4.91
N GLY A 69 -17.41 -1.73 -3.61
CA GLY A 69 -17.64 -3.11 -3.15
C GLY A 69 -18.55 -3.24 -1.94
N ASN A 70 -19.87 -3.28 -2.16
CA ASN A 70 -20.69 -4.21 -1.38
C ASN A 70 -20.35 -5.64 -1.85
N LEU A 71 -19.18 -6.17 -1.52
CA LEU A 71 -18.83 -7.59 -1.63
C LEU A 71 -17.44 -7.86 -1.02
N ALA A 72 -17.49 -8.72 0.00
CA ALA A 72 -16.41 -9.47 0.65
C ALA A 72 -15.54 -8.72 1.67
N ASP A 73 -15.79 -9.12 2.92
CA ASP A 73 -14.80 -9.35 3.97
C ASP A 73 -13.56 -10.12 3.47
N ASP A 74 -12.76 -9.56 2.56
CA ASP A 74 -11.39 -10.03 2.36
C ASP A 74 -10.51 -9.24 3.33
N ASP A 75 -10.33 -9.86 4.49
CA ASP A 75 -9.34 -9.58 5.52
C ASP A 75 -7.93 -9.74 4.90
N LEU A 76 -7.56 -8.85 3.96
CA LEU A 76 -6.23 -8.79 3.38
C LEU A 76 -5.29 -8.38 4.51
N SER A 77 -4.63 -9.37 5.07
CA SER A 77 -3.71 -9.19 6.18
C SER A 77 -2.53 -8.31 5.73
N GLU A 78 -1.90 -7.62 6.67
CA GLU A 78 -0.64 -6.89 6.45
C GLU A 78 0.42 -7.77 5.74
N PHE A 79 0.36 -9.09 5.97
CA PHE A 79 1.20 -10.09 5.34
C PHE A 79 0.91 -10.28 3.84
N ASP A 80 -0.36 -10.21 3.40
CA ASP A 80 -0.73 -10.35 1.99
C ASP A 80 -0.30 -9.13 1.16
N LEU A 81 -0.37 -7.93 1.76
CA LEU A 81 0.14 -6.71 1.14
C LEU A 81 1.67 -6.73 1.01
N LEU A 82 2.37 -7.19 2.06
CA LEU A 82 3.83 -7.38 2.04
C LEU A 82 4.25 -8.42 1.01
N ALA A 83 3.54 -9.56 0.94
CA ALA A 83 3.81 -10.62 -0.03
C ALA A 83 3.62 -10.12 -1.47
N GLY A 84 2.54 -9.39 -1.75
CA GLY A 84 2.29 -8.81 -3.08
C GLY A 84 3.40 -7.84 -3.51
N ARG A 85 3.88 -7.00 -2.59
CA ARG A 85 4.98 -6.07 -2.86
C ARG A 85 6.30 -6.80 -3.08
N LEU A 86 6.63 -7.78 -2.23
CA LEU A 86 7.87 -8.53 -2.27
C LEU A 86 8.00 -9.37 -3.55
N ALA A 87 6.89 -9.94 -4.02
CA ALA A 87 6.85 -10.65 -5.30
C ALA A 87 7.29 -9.76 -6.47
N ARG A 88 6.81 -8.51 -6.48
CA ARG A 88 7.10 -7.55 -7.56
C ARG A 88 8.51 -6.97 -7.48
N GLU A 89 8.98 -6.56 -6.30
CA GLU A 89 10.33 -6.00 -6.14
C GLU A 89 11.43 -7.08 -6.17
N GLY A 90 11.18 -8.24 -5.58
CA GLY A 90 12.08 -9.39 -5.62
C GLY A 90 12.03 -10.19 -6.93
N ASN A 91 11.07 -9.88 -7.81
CA ASN A 91 10.80 -10.59 -9.07
C ASN A 91 10.60 -12.10 -8.88
N ILE A 92 9.96 -12.48 -7.78
CA ILE A 92 9.60 -13.85 -7.40
C ILE A 92 8.08 -14.03 -7.48
N THR A 93 7.59 -15.25 -7.32
CA THR A 93 6.14 -15.51 -7.31
C THR A 93 5.49 -15.06 -6.00
N GLU A 94 4.20 -14.73 -6.04
CA GLU A 94 3.43 -14.34 -4.85
C GLU A 94 3.42 -15.42 -3.77
N THR A 95 3.40 -16.71 -4.17
CA THR A 95 3.52 -17.83 -3.23
C THR A 95 4.87 -17.84 -2.52
N GLN A 96 5.97 -17.60 -3.23
CA GLN A 96 7.30 -17.50 -2.62
C GLN A 96 7.39 -16.29 -1.68
N ALA A 97 6.81 -15.17 -2.09
CA ALA A 97 6.78 -13.98 -1.27
C ALA A 97 5.97 -14.18 0.01
N ARG A 98 4.81 -14.86 -0.05
CA ARG A 98 4.00 -15.20 1.12
C ARG A 98 4.77 -16.13 2.07
N ASP A 99 5.46 -17.14 1.54
CA ASP A 99 6.30 -18.05 2.34
C ASP A 99 7.46 -17.32 3.03
N LEU A 100 8.13 -16.39 2.33
CA LEU A 100 9.19 -15.56 2.91
C LEU A 100 8.66 -14.66 4.02
N VAL A 101 7.53 -14.02 3.81
CA VAL A 101 6.87 -13.15 4.79
C VAL A 101 6.42 -13.93 6.03
N GLU A 102 5.89 -15.14 5.85
CA GLU A 102 5.50 -16.03 6.96
C GLU A 102 6.72 -16.53 7.76
N ARG A 103 7.85 -16.76 7.09
CA ARG A 103 9.04 -17.37 7.69
C ARG A 103 10.02 -16.36 8.29
N ILE A 104 10.14 -15.19 7.69
CA ILE A 104 11.11 -14.14 8.04
C ILE A 104 10.43 -13.01 8.85
N GLY A 105 9.12 -12.83 8.70
CA GLY A 105 8.37 -11.74 9.31
C GLY A 105 8.27 -10.54 8.37
N THR A 106 8.15 -9.34 8.94
CA THR A 106 7.82 -8.11 8.19
C THR A 106 9.02 -7.18 7.92
N ASP A 107 10.25 -7.64 8.18
CA ASP A 107 11.47 -6.85 7.93
C ASP A 107 11.79 -6.77 6.43
N TRP A 108 11.60 -5.59 5.86
CA TRP A 108 11.65 -5.37 4.41
C TRP A 108 13.02 -5.62 3.79
N GLU A 109 14.10 -5.20 4.46
CA GLU A 109 15.46 -5.30 3.93
C GLU A 109 15.91 -6.77 3.88
N THR A 110 15.55 -7.55 4.91
CA THR A 110 15.79 -9.00 4.93
C THR A 110 14.96 -9.74 3.89
N LEU A 111 13.67 -9.39 3.77
CA LEU A 111 12.77 -9.99 2.77
C LEU A 111 13.28 -9.76 1.34
N LEU A 112 13.66 -8.53 0.99
CA LEU A 112 14.17 -8.22 -0.35
C LEU A 112 15.46 -8.97 -0.68
N ASN A 113 16.40 -9.02 0.27
CA ASN A 113 17.65 -9.76 0.08
C ASN A 113 17.38 -11.25 -0.17
N GLU A 114 16.48 -11.86 0.60
CA GLU A 114 16.15 -13.26 0.42
C GLU A 114 15.35 -13.51 -0.86
N ALA A 115 14.44 -12.61 -1.24
CA ALA A 115 13.72 -12.70 -2.50
C ALA A 115 14.65 -12.62 -3.72
N HIS A 116 15.64 -11.72 -3.69
CA HIS A 116 16.68 -11.67 -4.72
C HIS A 116 17.54 -12.95 -4.75
N PHE A 117 17.85 -13.51 -3.59
CA PHE A 117 18.58 -14.79 -3.48
C PHE A 117 17.77 -15.94 -4.09
N VAL A 118 16.47 -16.04 -3.76
CA VAL A 118 15.54 -17.03 -4.36
C VAL A 118 15.49 -16.89 -5.87
N LYS A 119 15.37 -15.65 -6.38
CA LYS A 119 15.37 -15.39 -7.83
C LYS A 119 16.68 -15.81 -8.50
N GLU A 120 17.81 -15.58 -7.84
CA GLU A 120 19.12 -15.98 -8.35
C GLU A 120 19.26 -17.52 -8.41
N LEU A 121 18.72 -18.25 -7.44
CA LEU A 121 18.71 -19.71 -7.42
C LEU A 121 17.84 -20.29 -8.55
N GLU A 122 16.67 -19.72 -8.82
CA GLU A 122 15.83 -20.11 -9.96
C GLU A 122 16.54 -19.90 -11.30
N GLY A 123 17.23 -18.76 -11.46
CA GLY A 123 18.01 -18.45 -12.67
C GLY A 123 19.19 -19.39 -12.91
N LYS A 124 19.73 -20.01 -11.85
CA LYS A 124 20.82 -21.00 -11.91
C LYS A 124 20.31 -22.42 -12.18
N LEU A 125 19.12 -22.80 -11.67
CA LEU A 125 18.52 -24.11 -11.87
C LEU A 125 17.78 -24.25 -13.22
N GLY A 126 17.35 -23.15 -13.85
CA GLY A 126 16.75 -23.14 -15.19
C GLY A 126 17.74 -23.26 -16.36
N LYS A 127 19.04 -23.44 -16.09
CA LYS A 127 20.10 -23.70 -17.08
C LYS A 127 20.62 -25.14 -16.94
N VAL A 128 19.80 -26.13 -17.27
CA VAL A 128 20.22 -27.52 -17.53
C VAL A 128 19.53 -28.03 -18.79
#